data_AF-A0A0A2HXE8-F1
#
_entry.id   AF-A0A0A2HXE8-F1
#
_cell.length_a   1.000
_cell.length_b   1.000
_cell.length_c   1.000
_cell.angle_alpha   90.00
_cell.angle_beta   90.00
_cell.angle_gamma   90.00
#
_symmetry.space_group_name_H-M   'P 1'
#
loop_
_entity.id
_entity.type
_entity.pdbx_description
1 polymer ?
#
loop_
_entity_poly.entity_id
_entity_poly.type
_entity_poly.pdbx_seq_one_letter_code
_entity_poly.pdbx_strand_id
1 'polypeptide(L)'
;MKKLLLVLMAVILSGCAGTGPNKTNLNPELAEQPAGVYPPGILITVEGKDNRPQQQVVIYTVSNDPPILVNQVAPHVLLAERLADGFSQQGLLRGGQTPVVVTIAVEELLVTVGRTKSGLLYKSVARSRIKLTINNRGSVLTKDYNRQESKETATKPSIADLEKMLNVQLSDVLQRILGDGQIRESIRGGN
;
A
#
# COMPACT_ATOMS: atom_id res chain seq x y z
N MET A 1 22.74 63.14 28.49
CA MET A 1 23.83 62.15 28.30
C MET A 1 23.31 60.75 28.58
N LYS A 2 23.55 59.84 27.63
CA LYS A 2 23.51 58.35 27.64
C LYS A 2 23.36 57.70 29.04
N LYS A 3 22.52 56.68 29.23
CA LYS A 3 22.67 55.26 28.80
C LYS A 3 21.29 54.56 28.92
N LEU A 4 20.68 54.03 27.86
CA LEU A 4 20.73 52.61 27.44
C LEU A 4 20.86 51.61 28.61
N LEU A 5 19.80 50.84 28.89
CA LEU A 5 19.92 49.38 28.86
C LEU A 5 18.57 48.70 28.59
N LEU A 6 18.59 47.89 27.54
CA LEU A 6 17.55 47.07 26.96
C LEU A 6 17.24 45.88 27.89
N VAL A 7 15.98 45.69 28.30
CA VAL A 7 15.53 44.42 28.92
C VAL A 7 15.27 43.42 27.80
N LEU A 8 16.23 42.53 27.62
CA LEU A 8 16.24 41.45 26.64
C LEU A 8 15.23 40.38 27.07
N MET A 9 14.09 40.35 26.39
CA MET A 9 13.06 39.31 26.55
C MET A 9 13.56 38.03 25.88
N ALA A 10 14.23 37.17 26.65
CA ALA A 10 14.68 35.86 26.18
C ALA A 10 13.47 34.93 26.05
N VAL A 11 12.89 34.86 24.85
CA VAL A 11 11.92 33.81 24.50
C VAL A 11 12.70 32.51 24.36
N ILE A 12 12.61 31.66 25.38
CA ILE A 12 13.11 30.30 25.34
C ILE A 12 12.15 29.51 24.45
N LEU A 13 12.36 29.55 23.12
CA LEU A 13 11.76 28.56 22.23
C LEU A 13 12.46 27.23 22.49
N SER A 14 11.99 26.48 23.50
CA SER A 14 12.18 25.05 23.55
C SER A 14 11.36 24.42 22.41
N GLY A 15 11.91 24.53 21.19
CA GLY A 15 11.48 23.71 20.08
C GLY A 15 11.76 22.26 20.46
N CYS A 16 10.75 21.55 20.93
CA CYS A 16 10.74 20.10 20.82
C CYS A 16 10.85 19.82 19.32
N ALA A 17 12.06 19.50 18.85
CA ALA A 17 12.24 18.86 17.57
C ALA A 17 11.45 17.56 17.65
N GLY A 18 10.20 17.60 17.19
CA GLY A 18 9.32 16.46 17.16
C GLY A 18 9.98 15.42 16.28
N THR A 19 10.64 14.44 16.89
CA THR A 19 10.92 13.14 16.27
C THR A 19 9.57 12.44 16.14
N GLY A 20 8.72 12.96 15.24
CA GLY A 20 7.52 12.28 14.81
C GLY A 20 7.91 10.91 14.25
N PRO A 21 7.05 9.91 14.37
CA PRO A 21 7.37 8.58 13.88
C PRO A 21 7.78 8.65 12.42
N ASN A 22 8.89 8.00 12.08
CA ASN A 22 9.26 7.75 10.70
C ASN A 22 8.04 7.13 9.98
N LYS A 23 7.61 7.71 8.85
CA LYS A 23 6.44 7.26 8.09
C LYS A 23 6.83 6.91 6.66
N THR A 24 6.17 5.91 6.07
CA THR A 24 6.25 5.62 4.63
C THR A 24 5.12 6.31 3.86
N ASN A 25 5.40 6.72 2.64
CA ASN A 25 4.45 7.15 1.64
C ASN A 25 4.14 6.02 0.65
N LEU A 26 3.07 5.27 0.90
CA LEU A 26 2.61 4.27 -0.06
C LEU A 26 1.89 4.98 -1.21
N ASN A 27 2.36 4.73 -2.43
CA ASN A 27 1.81 5.26 -3.65
C ASN A 27 2.12 4.28 -4.82
N PRO A 28 1.44 3.13 -4.90
CA PRO A 28 1.64 2.20 -5.99
C PRO A 28 1.12 2.81 -7.30
N GLU A 29 2.03 2.98 -8.25
CA GLU A 29 1.69 3.50 -9.58
C GLU A 29 1.17 2.38 -10.47
N LEU A 30 0.09 2.69 -11.18
CA LEU A 30 -0.47 1.82 -12.20
C LEU A 30 0.01 2.29 -13.57
N ALA A 31 0.48 1.35 -14.38
CA ALA A 31 0.68 1.60 -15.80
C ALA A 31 -0.70 1.87 -16.45
N GLU A 32 -0.69 2.60 -17.57
CA GLU A 32 -1.88 2.81 -18.39
C GLU A 32 -2.56 1.48 -18.70
N GLN A 33 -3.87 1.42 -18.49
CA GLN A 33 -4.64 0.24 -18.79
C GLN A 33 -5.27 0.33 -20.18
N PRO A 34 -5.34 -0.78 -20.92
CA PRO A 34 -5.97 -0.79 -22.23
C PRO A 34 -7.48 -0.49 -22.11
N ALA A 35 -7.95 0.42 -22.94
CA ALA A 35 -9.38 0.72 -23.04
C ALA A 35 -10.15 -0.42 -23.71
N GLY A 36 -11.46 -0.51 -23.43
CA GLY A 36 -12.36 -1.47 -24.08
C GLY A 36 -12.17 -2.93 -23.68
N VAL A 37 -11.45 -3.20 -22.59
CA VAL A 37 -11.32 -4.55 -22.02
C VAL A 37 -12.68 -5.06 -21.54
N TYR A 38 -13.51 -4.20 -20.97
CA TYR A 38 -14.88 -4.52 -20.57
C TYR A 38 -15.90 -3.92 -21.56
N PRO A 39 -17.01 -4.64 -21.81
CA PRO A 39 -18.17 -4.06 -22.48
C PRO A 39 -18.68 -2.82 -21.71
N PRO A 40 -19.24 -1.82 -22.43
CA PRO A 40 -19.79 -0.64 -21.80
C PRO A 40 -20.99 -0.99 -20.89
N GLY A 41 -21.18 -0.18 -19.84
CA GLY A 41 -22.38 -0.24 -18.99
C GLY A 41 -22.30 -1.19 -17.79
N ILE A 42 -21.18 -1.88 -17.57
CA ILE A 42 -20.97 -2.66 -16.35
C ILE A 42 -20.60 -1.71 -15.21
N LEU A 43 -21.48 -1.61 -14.20
CA LEU A 43 -21.19 -0.89 -12.96
C LEU A 43 -20.53 -1.81 -11.94
N ILE A 44 -19.47 -1.32 -11.32
CA ILE A 44 -18.80 -1.97 -10.20
C ILE A 44 -18.70 -1.06 -8.99
N THR A 45 -18.55 -1.68 -7.83
CA THR A 45 -18.11 -1.03 -6.59
C THR A 45 -16.83 -1.72 -6.14
N VAL A 46 -15.78 -0.94 -5.84
CA VAL A 46 -14.52 -1.47 -5.28
C VAL A 46 -14.40 -1.05 -3.83
N GLU A 47 -14.20 -2.01 -2.94
CA GLU A 47 -14.13 -1.80 -1.50
C GLU A 47 -12.80 -2.30 -0.94
N GLY A 48 -12.22 -1.56 0.01
CA GLY A 48 -11.01 -1.97 0.72
C GLY A 48 -11.34 -2.56 2.09
N LYS A 49 -10.62 -3.61 2.50
CA LYS A 49 -10.61 -4.11 3.89
C LYS A 49 -9.18 -4.24 4.41
N ASP A 50 -8.94 -3.81 5.64
CA ASP A 50 -7.68 -4.07 6.35
C ASP A 50 -7.88 -5.23 7.32
N ASN A 51 -7.31 -6.39 7.01
CA ASN A 51 -7.30 -7.56 7.87
C ASN A 51 -5.92 -7.77 8.52
N ARG A 52 -4.98 -6.84 8.31
CA ARG A 52 -3.63 -6.97 8.85
C ARG A 52 -3.71 -7.02 10.38
N PRO A 53 -2.94 -7.93 11.03
CA PRO A 53 -2.90 -8.00 12.48
C PRO A 53 -2.23 -6.78 13.13
N GLN A 54 -1.51 -5.99 12.33
CA GLN A 54 -0.75 -4.84 12.79
C GLN A 54 -0.72 -3.75 11.71
N GLN A 55 -0.71 -2.48 12.14
CA GLN A 55 -0.76 -1.33 11.22
C GLN A 55 0.60 -0.96 10.64
N GLN A 56 1.68 -1.35 11.33
CA GLN A 56 3.07 -1.14 10.95
C GLN A 56 3.36 -1.86 9.63
N VAL A 57 4.10 -1.17 8.76
CA VAL A 57 4.54 -1.69 7.46
C VAL A 57 6.03 -1.96 7.40
N VAL A 58 6.81 -1.51 8.40
CA VAL A 58 8.20 -1.91 8.58
C VAL A 58 8.47 -2.24 10.05
N ILE A 59 9.15 -3.36 10.28
CA ILE A 59 9.66 -3.78 11.59
C ILE A 59 11.17 -4.05 11.48
N TYR A 60 11.94 -3.43 12.37
CA TYR A 60 13.35 -3.72 12.56
C TYR A 60 13.52 -4.80 13.63
N THR A 61 14.30 -5.83 13.34
CA THR A 61 14.55 -6.99 14.24
C THR A 61 15.96 -7.01 14.81
N VAL A 62 16.82 -6.09 14.38
CA VAL A 62 18.25 -6.04 14.69
C VAL A 62 18.69 -4.78 15.41
N SER A 63 17.74 -3.90 15.68
CA SER A 63 17.94 -2.61 16.30
C SER A 63 16.67 -2.23 17.05
N ASN A 64 16.81 -1.44 18.11
CA ASN A 64 15.68 -0.87 18.86
C ASN A 64 15.04 0.30 18.10
N ASP A 65 15.08 0.27 16.77
CA ASP A 65 14.48 1.31 15.95
C ASP A 65 12.96 1.21 16.03
N PRO A 66 12.25 2.35 16.10
CA PRO A 66 10.80 2.32 16.10
C PRO A 66 10.27 1.73 14.79
N PRO A 67 9.17 0.98 14.83
CA PRO A 67 8.53 0.49 13.63
C PRO A 67 7.91 1.66 12.84
N ILE A 68 7.72 1.45 11.53
CA ILE A 68 7.27 2.51 10.61
C ILE A 68 5.80 2.28 10.24
N LEU A 69 5.03 3.36 10.28
CA LEU A 69 3.61 3.42 9.93
C LEU A 69 3.39 4.07 8.55
N VAL A 70 2.19 3.92 8.01
CA VAL A 70 1.75 4.60 6.77
C VAL A 70 1.29 6.03 7.08
N ASN A 71 1.61 6.96 6.18
CA ASN A 71 1.45 8.41 6.33
C ASN A 71 0.02 8.94 6.10
N GLN A 72 -0.62 8.56 4.99
CA GLN A 72 -1.75 9.32 4.44
C GLN A 72 -3.04 8.51 4.42
N VAL A 73 -3.02 7.44 3.63
CA VAL A 73 -4.20 6.65 3.31
C VAL A 73 -3.94 5.23 3.77
N ALA A 74 -4.92 4.63 4.44
CA ALA A 74 -4.81 3.23 4.84
C ALA A 74 -4.60 2.37 3.58
N PRO A 75 -3.70 1.37 3.60
CA PRO A 75 -3.32 0.63 2.40
C PRO A 75 -4.50 0.07 1.61
N HIS A 76 -5.51 -0.47 2.30
CA HIS A 76 -6.70 -1.02 1.66
C HIS A 76 -7.53 0.04 0.91
N VAL A 77 -7.65 1.26 1.44
CA VAL A 77 -8.34 2.37 0.78
C VAL A 77 -7.58 2.79 -0.47
N LEU A 78 -6.26 2.93 -0.35
CA LEU A 78 -5.39 3.29 -1.47
C LEU A 78 -5.47 2.25 -2.59
N LEU A 79 -5.40 0.96 -2.25
CA LEU A 79 -5.48 -0.13 -3.23
C LEU A 79 -6.87 -0.22 -3.87
N ALA A 80 -7.95 -0.01 -3.11
CA ALA A 80 -9.31 0.02 -3.65
C ALA A 80 -9.48 1.15 -4.67
N GLU A 81 -9.00 2.36 -4.35
CA GLU A 81 -9.08 3.50 -5.26
C GLU A 81 -8.28 3.27 -6.54
N ARG A 82 -7.02 2.81 -6.43
CA ARG A 82 -6.19 2.52 -7.60
C ARG A 82 -6.75 1.40 -8.45
N LEU A 83 -7.30 0.36 -7.82
CA LEU A 83 -7.95 -0.71 -8.55
C LEU A 83 -9.20 -0.23 -9.28
N ALA A 84 -10.00 0.65 -8.66
CA ALA A 84 -11.13 1.29 -9.31
C ALA A 84 -10.69 2.19 -10.48
N ASP A 85 -9.57 2.92 -10.37
CA ASP A 85 -8.97 3.69 -11.46
C ASP A 85 -8.63 2.79 -12.65
N GLY A 86 -7.91 1.70 -12.38
CA GLY A 86 -7.53 0.74 -13.41
C GLY A 86 -8.73 0.11 -14.10
N PHE A 87 -9.74 -0.30 -13.34
CA PHE A 87 -10.98 -0.84 -13.90
C PHE A 87 -11.76 0.20 -14.72
N SER A 88 -11.78 1.46 -14.29
CA SER A 88 -12.41 2.54 -15.05
C SER A 88 -11.71 2.80 -16.37
N GLN A 89 -10.38 2.80 -16.41
CA GLN A 89 -9.62 2.88 -17.66
C GLN A 89 -9.94 1.70 -18.60
N GLN A 90 -10.20 0.52 -18.04
CA GLN A 90 -10.59 -0.68 -18.79
C GLN A 90 -12.05 -0.69 -19.29
N GLY A 91 -12.85 0.33 -18.95
CA GLY A 91 -14.21 0.53 -19.44
C GLY A 91 -15.34 0.30 -18.41
N LEU A 92 -15.01 0.01 -17.15
CA LEU A 92 -16.01 -0.18 -16.09
C LEU A 92 -16.47 1.16 -15.48
N LEU A 93 -17.75 1.24 -15.15
CA LEU A 93 -18.33 2.42 -14.51
C LEU A 93 -18.32 2.25 -12.99
N ARG A 94 -18.00 3.32 -12.26
CA ARG A 94 -18.11 3.31 -10.79
C ARG A 94 -19.54 3.60 -10.39
N GLY A 95 -20.10 2.77 -9.51
CA GLY A 95 -21.45 2.97 -8.96
C GLY A 95 -21.53 2.62 -7.47
N GLY A 96 -22.52 3.18 -6.78
CA GLY A 96 -22.75 2.94 -5.34
C GLY A 96 -23.53 1.67 -5.04
N GLN A 97 -24.69 1.48 -5.68
CA GLN A 97 -25.44 0.22 -5.63
C GLN A 97 -25.24 -0.52 -6.95
N THR A 98 -24.35 -1.50 -6.93
CA THR A 98 -24.01 -2.27 -8.13
C THR A 98 -24.17 -3.77 -7.87
N PRO A 99 -24.50 -4.57 -8.90
CA PRO A 99 -24.58 -6.01 -8.76
C PRO A 99 -23.20 -6.69 -8.66
N VAL A 100 -22.10 -5.95 -8.93
CA VAL A 100 -20.72 -6.45 -8.95
C VAL A 100 -19.89 -5.71 -7.91
N VAL A 101 -19.65 -6.37 -6.78
CA VAL A 101 -18.83 -5.86 -5.69
C VAL A 101 -17.46 -6.51 -5.74
N VAL A 102 -16.40 -5.70 -5.81
CA VAL A 102 -15.01 -6.13 -5.77
C VAL A 102 -14.41 -5.71 -4.44
N THR A 103 -14.09 -6.66 -3.57
CA THR A 103 -13.43 -6.39 -2.29
C THR A 103 -11.94 -6.73 -2.39
N ILE A 104 -11.08 -5.76 -2.09
CA ILE A 104 -9.63 -5.96 -1.91
C ILE A 104 -9.30 -5.92 -0.41
N ALA A 105 -8.90 -7.07 0.13
CA ALA A 105 -8.50 -7.21 1.52
C ALA A 105 -6.98 -7.29 1.64
N VAL A 106 -6.39 -6.46 2.50
CA VAL A 106 -4.97 -6.50 2.85
C VAL A 106 -4.81 -7.41 4.06
N GLU A 107 -4.25 -8.59 3.86
CA GLU A 107 -4.05 -9.60 4.91
C GLU A 107 -2.65 -9.46 5.55
N GLU A 108 -1.66 -9.08 4.74
CA GLU A 108 -0.30 -8.74 5.19
C GLU A 108 0.28 -7.65 4.30
N LEU A 109 0.96 -6.69 4.91
CA LEU A 109 1.80 -5.71 4.22
C LEU A 109 2.90 -5.30 5.18
N LEU A 110 4.06 -5.95 5.06
CA LEU A 110 5.14 -5.81 6.03
C LEU A 110 6.51 -5.99 5.39
N VAL A 111 7.45 -5.13 5.77
CA VAL A 111 8.88 -5.34 5.56
C VAL A 111 9.56 -5.62 6.89
N THR A 112 10.22 -6.76 7.01
CA THR A 112 11.08 -7.06 8.16
C THR A 112 12.53 -6.78 7.79
N VAL A 113 13.22 -5.95 8.57
CA VAL A 113 14.64 -5.65 8.39
C VAL A 113 15.42 -6.35 9.50
N GLY A 114 16.33 -7.23 9.11
CA GLY A 114 17.18 -7.99 10.02
C GLY A 114 18.62 -8.10 9.51
N ARG A 115 19.37 -9.06 10.07
CA ARG A 115 20.70 -9.44 9.61
C ARG A 115 20.58 -10.76 8.87
N THR A 116 21.47 -10.99 7.93
CA THR A 116 21.66 -12.32 7.36
C THR A 116 22.16 -13.30 8.43
N LYS A 117 22.10 -14.61 8.15
CA LYS A 117 22.57 -15.64 9.09
C LYS A 117 24.05 -15.48 9.47
N SER A 118 24.88 -14.92 8.59
CA SER A 118 26.29 -14.63 8.86
C SER A 118 26.50 -13.36 9.70
N GLY A 119 25.46 -12.55 9.93
CA GLY A 119 25.54 -11.28 10.66
C GLY A 119 26.15 -10.11 9.87
N LEU A 120 26.81 -10.38 8.74
CA LEU A 120 27.59 -9.39 7.99
C LEU A 120 26.74 -8.39 7.20
N LEU A 121 25.60 -8.83 6.66
CA LEU A 121 24.73 -8.01 5.82
C LEU A 121 23.39 -7.76 6.51
N TYR A 122 22.75 -6.66 6.14
CA TYR A 122 21.35 -6.44 6.40
C TYR A 122 20.50 -7.20 5.40
N LYS A 123 19.35 -7.70 5.84
CA LYS A 123 18.37 -8.38 5.01
C LYS A 123 17.00 -7.76 5.22
N SER A 124 16.42 -7.23 4.15
CA SER A 124 15.02 -6.83 4.11
C SER A 124 14.20 -7.94 3.49
N VAL A 125 13.05 -8.25 4.07
CA VAL A 125 12.06 -9.17 3.50
C VAL A 125 10.72 -8.45 3.46
N ALA A 126 10.27 -8.10 2.26
CA ALA A 126 8.97 -7.48 2.03
C ALA A 126 7.95 -8.57 1.66
N ARG A 127 6.84 -8.60 2.39
CA ARG A 127 5.70 -9.49 2.15
C ARG A 127 4.43 -8.69 1.97
N SER A 128 3.67 -9.03 0.94
CA SER A 128 2.30 -8.60 0.75
C SER A 128 1.41 -9.82 0.50
N ARG A 129 0.29 -9.89 1.22
CA ARG A 129 -0.78 -10.88 1.00
C ARG A 129 -2.06 -10.11 0.81
N ILE A 130 -2.57 -10.14 -0.41
CA ILE A 130 -3.77 -9.42 -0.82
C ILE A 130 -4.80 -10.44 -1.28
N LYS A 131 -6.00 -10.39 -0.72
CA LYS A 131 -7.12 -11.21 -1.15
C LYS A 131 -8.10 -10.36 -1.93
N LEU A 132 -8.44 -10.78 -3.14
CA LEU A 132 -9.48 -10.18 -3.95
C LEU A 132 -10.71 -11.07 -3.95
N THR A 133 -11.87 -10.49 -3.68
CA THR A 133 -13.16 -11.17 -3.79
C THR A 133 -14.04 -10.41 -4.77
N ILE A 134 -14.58 -11.09 -5.77
CA ILE A 134 -15.63 -10.55 -6.64
C ILE A 134 -16.92 -11.26 -6.26
N ASN A 135 -17.95 -10.49 -5.95
CA ASN A 135 -19.31 -10.97 -5.84
C ASN A 135 -20.13 -10.35 -6.97
N ASN A 136 -20.59 -11.18 -7.90
CA ASN A 136 -21.49 -10.80 -8.97
C ASN A 136 -22.81 -11.55 -8.82
N ARG A 137 -23.83 -10.86 -8.28
CA ARG A 137 -25.19 -11.43 -8.08
C ARG A 137 -25.19 -12.79 -7.36
N GLY A 138 -24.32 -12.97 -6.37
CA GLY A 138 -24.20 -14.20 -5.59
C GLY A 138 -23.16 -15.20 -6.12
N SER A 139 -22.67 -15.04 -7.35
CA SER A 139 -21.48 -15.76 -7.83
C SER A 139 -20.24 -15.12 -7.22
N VAL A 140 -19.46 -15.92 -6.49
CA VAL A 140 -18.28 -15.44 -5.75
C VAL A 140 -17.01 -16.06 -6.30
N LEU A 141 -16.06 -15.21 -6.70
CA LEU A 141 -14.68 -15.59 -6.99
C LEU A 141 -13.77 -14.99 -5.93
N THR A 142 -12.91 -15.80 -5.34
CA THR A 142 -11.86 -15.34 -4.41
C THR A 142 -10.49 -15.74 -4.96
N LYS A 143 -9.54 -14.80 -4.98
CA LYS A 143 -8.15 -15.04 -5.38
C LYS A 143 -7.18 -14.38 -4.42
N ASP A 144 -6.10 -15.09 -4.09
CA ASP A 144 -5.01 -14.57 -3.28
C ASP A 144 -3.82 -14.17 -4.17
N TYR A 145 -3.32 -12.96 -3.96
CA TYR A 145 -2.15 -12.38 -4.60
C TYR A 145 -1.06 -12.19 -3.55
N ASN A 146 -0.19 -13.18 -3.45
CA ASN A 146 0.91 -13.20 -2.50
C ASN A 146 2.22 -12.81 -3.20
N ARG A 147 2.93 -11.83 -2.66
CA ARG A 147 4.28 -11.45 -3.11
C ARG A 147 5.22 -11.45 -1.93
N GLN A 148 6.42 -11.94 -2.20
CA GLN A 148 7.54 -11.83 -1.29
C GLN A 148 8.78 -11.47 -2.09
N GLU A 149 9.58 -10.56 -1.56
CA GLU A 149 10.87 -10.19 -2.09
C GLU A 149 11.85 -10.04 -0.93
N SER A 150 13.13 -10.30 -1.16
CA SER A 150 14.17 -9.98 -0.21
C SER A 150 15.34 -9.30 -0.87
N LYS A 151 15.96 -8.36 -0.15
CA LYS A 151 17.15 -7.63 -0.58
C LYS A 151 18.19 -7.66 0.52
N GLU A 152 19.44 -7.90 0.15
CA GLU A 152 20.58 -7.89 1.07
C GLU A 152 21.50 -6.70 0.76
N THR A 153 21.94 -6.00 1.80
CA THR A 153 22.75 -4.78 1.68
C THR A 153 23.84 -4.75 2.75
N ALA A 154 24.98 -4.14 2.42
CA ALA A 154 26.09 -3.97 3.38
C ALA A 154 25.71 -3.01 4.52
N THR A 155 24.93 -1.97 4.21
CA THR A 155 24.44 -0.99 5.19
C THR A 155 22.96 -1.17 5.46
N LYS A 156 22.48 -0.58 6.56
CA LYS A 156 21.06 -0.58 6.90
C LYS A 156 20.27 0.11 5.77
N PRO A 157 19.21 -0.52 5.24
CA PRO A 157 18.39 0.08 4.18
C PRO A 157 17.71 1.35 4.67
N SER A 158 17.63 2.35 3.78
CA SER A 158 16.89 3.58 4.05
C SER A 158 15.39 3.33 4.02
N ILE A 159 14.60 4.22 4.64
CA ILE A 159 13.13 4.12 4.57
C ILE A 159 12.64 4.21 3.13
N ALA A 160 13.26 5.06 2.31
CA ALA A 160 12.93 5.22 0.89
C ALA A 160 13.12 3.92 0.10
N ASP A 161 14.18 3.15 0.40
CA ASP A 161 14.37 1.84 -0.23
C ASP A 161 13.26 0.85 0.14
N LEU A 162 12.86 0.82 1.41
CA LEU A 162 11.81 -0.08 1.91
C LEU A 162 10.43 0.32 1.37
N GLU A 163 10.15 1.61 1.31
CA GLU A 163 8.95 2.17 0.67
C GLU A 163 8.89 1.79 -0.81
N LYS A 164 10.00 1.92 -1.53
CA LYS A 164 10.09 1.51 -2.93
C LYS A 164 9.78 0.01 -3.10
N MET A 165 10.31 -0.86 -2.23
CA MET A 165 10.00 -2.29 -2.25
C MET A 165 8.49 -2.55 -2.11
N LEU A 166 7.84 -1.86 -1.16
CA LEU A 166 6.39 -1.98 -0.96
C LEU A 166 5.60 -1.48 -2.17
N ASN A 167 5.93 -0.29 -2.69
CA ASN A 167 5.22 0.32 -3.82
C ASN A 167 5.34 -0.54 -5.08
N VAL A 168 6.52 -1.07 -5.39
CA VAL A 168 6.72 -1.98 -6.53
C VAL A 168 5.87 -3.25 -6.38
N GLN A 169 5.87 -3.89 -5.20
CA GLN A 169 5.05 -5.08 -4.98
C GLN A 169 3.56 -4.80 -5.13
N LEU A 170 3.06 -3.68 -4.59
CA LEU A 170 1.66 -3.31 -4.68
C LEU A 170 1.26 -2.97 -6.11
N SER A 171 2.11 -2.27 -6.87
CA SER A 171 1.93 -2.02 -8.31
C SER A 171 1.82 -3.33 -9.10
N ASP A 172 2.74 -4.28 -8.86
CA ASP A 172 2.71 -5.61 -9.48
C ASP A 172 1.38 -6.34 -9.19
N VAL A 173 0.92 -6.31 -7.93
CA VAL A 173 -0.33 -6.97 -7.53
C VAL A 173 -1.52 -6.36 -8.26
N LEU A 174 -1.64 -5.03 -8.29
CA LEU A 174 -2.75 -4.36 -8.96
C LEU A 174 -2.73 -4.65 -10.48
N GLN A 175 -1.57 -4.62 -11.12
CA GLN A 175 -1.43 -4.96 -12.54
C GLN A 175 -1.83 -6.41 -12.83
N ARG A 176 -1.45 -7.36 -11.95
CA ARG A 176 -1.86 -8.76 -12.08
C ARG A 176 -3.36 -8.91 -11.95
N ILE A 177 -4.00 -8.23 -11.00
CA ILE A 177 -5.46 -8.25 -10.83
C ILE A 177 -6.14 -7.72 -12.10
N LEU A 178 -5.70 -6.56 -12.60
CA LEU A 178 -6.27 -5.90 -13.79
C LEU A 178 -6.07 -6.70 -15.07
N GLY A 179 -5.00 -7.49 -15.16
CA GLY A 179 -4.70 -8.37 -16.29
C GLY A 179 -5.31 -9.78 -16.19
N ASP A 180 -6.00 -10.11 -15.10
CA ASP A 180 -6.45 -11.48 -14.84
C ASP A 180 -7.74 -11.84 -15.58
N GLY A 181 -7.66 -12.85 -16.45
CA GLY A 181 -8.81 -13.31 -17.24
C GLY A 181 -9.96 -13.85 -16.38
N GLN A 182 -9.69 -14.50 -15.24
CA GLN A 182 -10.76 -15.02 -14.38
C GLN A 182 -11.50 -13.90 -13.65
N ILE A 183 -10.78 -12.86 -13.24
CA ILE A 183 -11.37 -11.64 -12.68
C ILE A 183 -12.30 -11.00 -13.71
N ARG A 184 -11.82 -10.87 -14.96
CA ARG A 184 -12.60 -10.34 -16.07
C ARG A 184 -13.89 -11.13 -16.30
N GLU A 185 -13.80 -12.44 -16.40
CA GLU A 185 -14.99 -13.29 -16.64
C GLU A 185 -15.96 -13.27 -15.45
N SER A 186 -15.45 -13.23 -14.21
CA SER A 186 -16.30 -13.09 -13.02
C SER A 186 -17.05 -11.75 -12.99
N ILE A 187 -16.40 -10.64 -13.38
CA ILE A 187 -17.06 -9.32 -13.49
C ILE A 187 -18.10 -9.29 -14.62
N ARG A 188 -17.80 -9.92 -15.77
CA ARG A 188 -18.76 -10.03 -16.89
C ARG A 188 -19.97 -10.89 -16.55
N GLY A 189 -19.88 -11.70 -15.49
CA GLY A 189 -20.92 -12.63 -15.08
C GLY A 189 -20.94 -13.86 -15.96
N GLY A 190 -19.76 -14.42 -16.25
CA GLY A 190 -19.52 -15.55 -17.14
C GLY A 190 -20.67 -16.55 -17.18
N ASN A 191 -21.09 -16.87 -18.42
CA ASN A 191 -22.14 -17.85 -18.74
C ASN A 191 -21.96 -19.18 -18.01
#